data_AF-A0A512M8L0-F1
#
_entry.id   AF-A0A512M8L0-F1
#
_cell.length_a   1.000
_cell.length_b   1.000
_cell.length_c   1.000
_cell.angle_alpha   90.00
_cell.angle_beta   90.00
_cell.angle_gamma   90.00
#
_symmetry.space_group_name_H-M   'P 1'
#
loop_
_entity.id
_entity.type
_entity.pdbx_description
1 polymer ?
#
loop_
_entity_poly.entity_id
_entity_poly.type
_entity_poly.pdbx_seq_one_letter_code
_entity_poly.pdbx_strand_id
1 'polypeptide(L)'
;MIHLECDNDEALMLALGKPIRQILHHSGKGRVSKGLSNSIRAEDFGLIDQDPGQPNPPYLREYRVVERNASLGLVLFKHPSEGKHLIEIQPDLEPWLYRIGPVVGIKPTDHRLPEKHTGLHQEAKKHRQHLIAYLQACRKAGSLHLAKLAEWLQLP
;
A
#
# COMPACT_ATOMS: atom_id res chain seq x y z
N MET A 1 13.60 4.09 1.51
CA MET A 1 12.93 2.99 2.24
C MET A 1 11.43 3.18 2.12
N ILE A 2 10.65 2.12 2.34
CA ILE A 2 9.20 2.25 2.49
C ILE A 2 8.76 1.74 3.85
N HIS A 3 7.97 2.55 4.56
CA HIS A 3 7.45 2.27 5.88
C HIS A 3 5.98 1.82 5.74
N LEU A 4 5.68 0.59 6.19
CA LEU A 4 4.40 -0.10 5.99
C LEU A 4 3.76 -0.51 7.31
N GLU A 5 2.46 -0.82 7.33
CA GLU A 5 1.70 -1.15 8.55
C GLU A 5 1.56 -2.65 8.84
N CYS A 6 1.44 -3.48 7.80
CA CYS A 6 1.08 -4.88 7.95
C CYS A 6 1.74 -5.83 6.93
N ASP A 7 1.49 -7.13 7.10
CA ASP A 7 1.99 -8.18 6.20
C ASP A 7 1.41 -8.09 4.78
N ASN A 8 0.17 -7.60 4.63
CA ASN A 8 -0.47 -7.44 3.33
C ASN A 8 0.11 -6.25 2.55
N ASP A 9 0.53 -5.17 3.22
CA ASP A 9 1.29 -4.08 2.60
C ASP A 9 2.62 -4.57 2.05
N GLU A 10 3.33 -5.39 2.84
CA GLU A 10 4.60 -5.97 2.43
C GLU A 10 4.40 -6.84 1.19
N ALA A 11 3.36 -7.67 1.17
CA ALA A 11 3.01 -8.49 0.00
C ALA A 11 2.75 -7.63 -1.24
N LEU A 12 2.02 -6.51 -1.10
CA LEU A 12 1.79 -5.56 -2.19
C LEU A 12 3.11 -4.97 -2.71
N MET A 13 4.01 -4.54 -1.82
CA MET A 13 5.30 -3.98 -2.21
C MET A 13 6.19 -5.00 -2.93
N LEU A 14 6.21 -6.25 -2.46
CA LEU A 14 6.95 -7.32 -3.10
C LEU A 14 6.38 -7.66 -4.48
N ALA A 15 5.05 -7.66 -4.63
CA ALA A 15 4.40 -7.86 -5.93
C ALA A 15 4.74 -6.75 -6.93
N LEU A 16 4.94 -5.52 -6.46
CA LEU A 16 5.41 -4.39 -7.28
C LEU A 16 6.93 -4.43 -7.55
N GLY A 17 7.66 -5.38 -6.96
CA GLY A 17 9.10 -5.55 -7.19
C GLY A 17 9.99 -4.75 -6.24
N LYS A 18 9.45 -4.19 -5.15
CA LYS A 18 10.26 -3.55 -4.11
C LYS A 18 11.12 -4.61 -3.41
N PRO A 19 12.46 -4.45 -3.33
CA PRO A 19 13.29 -5.41 -2.62
C PRO A 19 12.98 -5.42 -1.12
N ILE A 20 12.96 -6.59 -0.48
CA ILE A 20 12.68 -6.72 0.97
C ILE A 20 13.60 -5.85 1.83
N ARG A 21 14.87 -5.70 1.44
CA ARG A 21 15.85 -4.82 2.11
C ARG A 21 15.51 -3.33 2.09
N GLN A 22 14.52 -2.92 1.29
CA GLN A 22 14.02 -1.54 1.22
C GLN A 22 12.68 -1.36 1.94
N ILE A 23 12.13 -2.42 2.54
CA ILE A 23 10.86 -2.41 3.25
C ILE A 23 11.13 -2.39 4.75
N LEU A 24 10.44 -1.49 5.46
CA LEU A 24 10.41 -1.41 6.91
C LEU A 24 8.97 -1.63 7.37
N HIS A 25 8.70 -2.82 7.87
CA HIS A 25 7.40 -3.18 8.42
C HIS A 25 7.29 -2.64 9.86
N HIS A 26 6.29 -1.79 10.08
CA HIS A 26 5.92 -1.23 11.38
C HIS A 26 4.53 -1.75 11.73
N SER A 27 4.28 -2.27 12.93
CA SER A 27 2.92 -2.76 13.23
C SER A 27 1.97 -1.59 13.57
N GLY A 28 1.45 -0.92 12.53
CA GLY A 28 0.45 0.14 12.57
C GLY A 28 0.95 1.58 12.33
N LYS A 29 0.01 2.44 11.93
CA LYS A 29 0.17 3.83 11.49
C LYS A 29 1.01 4.72 12.39
N GLY A 30 0.85 4.61 13.71
CA GLY A 30 1.64 5.37 14.68
C GLY A 30 3.14 5.07 14.60
N ARG A 31 3.50 3.81 14.33
CA ARG A 31 4.90 3.40 14.17
C ARG A 31 5.45 3.75 12.79
N VAL A 32 4.63 3.69 11.73
CA VAL A 32 4.98 4.25 10.41
C VAL A 32 5.33 5.73 10.54
N SER A 33 4.46 6.51 11.22
CA SER A 33 4.68 7.93 11.49
C SER A 33 6.00 8.19 12.21
N LYS A 34 6.29 7.43 13.28
CA LYS A 34 7.55 7.56 14.02
C LYS A 34 8.76 7.18 13.16
N GLY A 35 8.64 6.11 12.38
CA GLY A 35 9.70 5.66 11.46
C GLY A 35 10.05 6.70 10.41
N LEU A 36 9.05 7.33 9.80
CA LEU A 36 9.25 8.40 8.82
C LEU A 36 9.84 9.67 9.47
N SER A 37 9.33 10.06 10.64
CA SER A 37 9.85 11.22 11.38
C SER A 37 11.32 11.06 11.76
N ASN A 38 11.72 9.84 12.16
CA ASN A 38 13.11 9.54 12.52
C ASN A 38 14.03 9.34 11.31
N SER A 39 13.48 9.14 10.11
CA SER A 39 14.30 8.96 8.92
C SER A 39 14.95 10.28 8.51
N ILE A 40 16.23 10.24 8.14
CA ILE A 40 16.96 11.38 7.58
C ILE A 40 16.83 11.48 6.05
N ARG A 41 16.19 10.49 5.41
CA ARG A 41 16.14 10.36 3.95
C ARG A 41 14.87 11.00 3.40
N ALA A 42 15.03 11.98 2.50
CA ALA A 42 13.91 12.68 1.88
C ALA A 42 13.15 11.79 0.87
N GLU A 43 13.80 10.75 0.35
CA GLU A 43 13.24 9.78 -0.58
C GLU A 43 12.49 8.62 0.10
N ASP A 44 12.34 8.65 1.43
CA ASP A 44 11.55 7.65 2.14
C ASP A 44 10.04 7.87 1.92
N PHE A 45 9.33 6.75 1.81
CA PHE A 45 7.89 6.70 1.60
C PHE A 45 7.20 6.06 2.80
N GLY A 46 6.03 6.60 3.17
CA GLY A 46 5.03 5.87 3.93
C GLY A 46 3.99 5.27 3.00
N LEU A 47 3.53 4.05 3.30
CA LEU A 47 2.27 3.53 2.80
C LEU A 47 1.38 3.20 3.99
N ILE A 48 0.18 3.74 3.95
CA ILE A 48 -0.86 3.56 4.95
C ILE A 48 -2.17 3.29 4.22
N ASP A 49 -3.16 2.78 4.93
CA ASP A 49 -4.53 2.71 4.45
C ASP A 49 -5.47 3.60 5.29
N GLN A 50 -6.68 3.74 4.78
CA GLN A 50 -7.69 4.54 5.44
C GLN A 50 -8.31 3.73 6.59
N ASP A 51 -7.88 4.02 7.81
CA ASP A 51 -8.55 3.58 9.03
C ASP A 51 -9.69 4.55 9.42
N PRO A 52 -10.97 4.22 9.17
CA PRO A 52 -12.07 5.06 9.61
C PRO A 52 -12.10 5.14 11.15
N GLY A 53 -12.14 6.36 11.68
CA GLY A 53 -12.32 6.61 13.11
C GLY A 53 -11.03 6.75 13.93
N GLN A 54 -9.85 6.60 13.32
CA GLN A 54 -8.58 6.87 13.99
C GLN A 54 -7.95 8.18 13.49
N PRO A 55 -7.68 9.17 14.37
CA PRO A 55 -7.03 10.39 13.94
C PRO A 55 -5.58 10.11 13.54
N ASN A 56 -5.11 10.76 12.47
CA ASN A 56 -3.72 10.63 12.05
C ASN A 56 -2.76 11.03 13.19
N PRO A 57 -1.63 10.33 13.36
CA PRO A 57 -0.54 10.77 14.25
C PRO A 57 -0.07 12.20 13.90
N PRO A 58 0.42 13.00 14.87
CA PRO A 58 0.77 14.42 14.66
C PRO A 58 1.65 14.66 13.42
N TYR A 59 2.74 13.90 13.27
CA TYR A 59 3.65 14.05 12.14
C TYR A 59 2.99 13.76 10.78
N LEU A 60 2.06 12.79 10.70
CA LEU A 60 1.33 12.56 9.44
C LEU A 60 0.33 13.69 9.10
N ARG A 61 -0.09 14.51 10.08
CA ARG A 61 -0.98 15.67 9.81
C ARG A 61 -0.24 16.83 9.13
N GLU A 62 1.09 16.83 9.14
CA GLU A 62 1.91 17.85 8.51
C GLU A 62 1.99 17.67 6.99
N TYR A 63 1.76 16.44 6.50
CA TYR A 63 1.75 16.12 5.09
C TYR A 63 0.64 16.89 4.35
N ARG A 64 0.92 17.25 3.10
CA ARG A 64 0.00 17.96 2.22
C ARG A 64 -0.26 17.14 0.98
N VAL A 65 -1.53 17.10 0.57
CA VAL A 65 -1.94 16.38 -0.64
C VAL A 65 -1.26 17.00 -1.84
N VAL A 66 -0.62 16.16 -2.65
CA VAL A 66 -0.03 16.54 -3.94
C VAL A 66 -0.91 16.05 -5.08
N GLU A 67 -1.45 14.83 -4.96
CA GLU A 67 -2.27 14.22 -6.00
C GLU A 67 -3.35 13.33 -5.39
N ARG A 68 -4.55 13.33 -5.99
CA ARG A 68 -5.65 12.42 -5.64
C ARG A 68 -6.12 11.69 -6.88
N ASN A 69 -6.21 10.37 -6.80
CA ASN A 69 -6.89 9.56 -7.79
C ASN A 69 -8.00 8.75 -7.12
N ALA A 70 -9.18 9.37 -6.99
CA ALA A 70 -10.33 8.76 -6.33
C ALA A 70 -10.81 7.48 -7.03
N SER A 71 -10.76 7.44 -8.37
CA SER A 71 -11.11 6.24 -9.14
C SER A 71 -10.22 5.05 -8.87
N LEU A 72 -8.96 5.28 -8.50
CA LEU A 72 -8.00 4.24 -8.14
C LEU A 72 -7.87 4.06 -6.63
N GLY A 73 -8.59 4.81 -5.80
CA GLY A 73 -8.47 4.72 -4.34
C GLY A 73 -7.08 5.08 -3.81
N LEU A 74 -6.43 6.08 -4.40
CA LEU A 74 -5.04 6.44 -4.09
C LEU A 74 -4.90 7.95 -3.84
N VAL A 75 -4.17 8.31 -2.78
CA VAL A 75 -3.82 9.70 -2.48
C VAL A 75 -2.32 9.81 -2.18
N LEU A 76 -1.64 10.71 -2.90
CA LEU A 76 -0.25 11.05 -2.66
C LEU A 76 -0.15 12.33 -1.85
N PHE A 77 0.66 12.29 -0.80
CA PHE A 77 1.02 13.44 0.02
C PHE A 77 2.54 13.63 0.03
N LYS A 78 2.94 14.85 0.37
CA LYS A 78 4.34 15.23 0.57
C LYS A 78 4.51 16.06 1.84
N HIS A 79 5.58 15.80 2.58
CA HIS A 79 5.98 16.61 3.72
C HIS A 79 6.52 17.97 3.22
N PRO A 80 5.98 19.11 3.67
CA PRO A 80 6.32 20.41 3.11
C PRO A 80 7.78 20.81 3.33
N SER A 81 8.40 20.43 4.46
CA SER A 81 9.76 20.80 4.82
C SER A 81 10.81 19.70 4.60
N GLU A 82 10.40 18.43 4.54
CA GLU A 82 11.33 17.28 4.53
C GLU A 82 11.34 16.54 3.19
N GLY A 83 10.40 16.85 2.30
CA GLY A 83 10.34 16.26 0.96
C GLY A 83 9.88 14.80 0.90
N LYS A 84 9.72 14.13 2.04
CA LYS A 84 9.21 12.75 2.16
C LYS A 84 7.80 12.61 1.61
N HIS A 85 7.47 11.40 1.15
CA HIS A 85 6.17 11.11 0.57
C HIS A 85 5.38 10.15 1.44
N LEU A 86 4.06 10.29 1.40
CA LEU A 86 3.12 9.37 2.04
C LEU A 86 2.06 9.03 1.01
N ILE A 87 1.76 7.75 0.86
CA ILE A 87 0.68 7.26 0.03
C ILE A 87 -0.38 6.68 0.97
N GLU A 88 -1.62 7.14 0.82
CA GLU A 88 -2.77 6.56 1.49
C GLU A 88 -3.63 5.80 0.48
N ILE A 89 -3.88 4.53 0.77
CA ILE A 89 -4.86 3.70 0.09
C ILE A 89 -6.24 4.02 0.67
N GLN A 90 -7.26 4.10 -0.20
CA GLN A 90 -8.65 4.37 0.16
C GLN A 90 -9.59 3.33 -0.51
N PRO A 91 -10.47 2.64 0.24
CA PRO A 91 -10.69 2.71 1.69
C PRO A 91 -9.54 2.00 2.46
N ASP A 92 -9.82 0.93 3.19
CA ASP A 92 -8.82 0.03 3.76
C ASP A 92 -8.15 -0.85 2.69
N LEU A 93 -6.98 -1.40 3.04
CA LEU A 93 -6.13 -2.14 2.12
C LEU A 93 -6.83 -3.36 1.49
N GLU A 94 -7.41 -4.26 2.28
CA GLU A 94 -7.92 -5.52 1.73
C GLU A 94 -9.10 -5.33 0.76
N PRO A 95 -10.12 -4.49 1.04
CA PRO A 95 -11.13 -4.13 0.05
C PRO A 95 -10.56 -3.48 -1.19
N TRP A 96 -9.55 -2.63 -1.05
CA TRP A 96 -8.87 -2.04 -2.21
C TRP A 96 -8.19 -3.13 -3.07
N LEU A 97 -7.44 -4.06 -2.48
CA LEU A 97 -6.82 -5.19 -3.19
C LEU A 97 -7.83 -6.05 -3.95
N TYR A 98 -9.04 -6.23 -3.38
CA TYR A 98 -10.11 -7.02 -3.99
C TYR A 98 -10.84 -6.28 -5.13
N ARG A 99 -10.69 -4.96 -5.28
CA ARG A 99 -11.21 -4.21 -6.43
C ARG A 99 -10.31 -4.33 -7.66
N ILE A 100 -9.02 -4.58 -7.47
CA ILE A 100 -8.02 -4.55 -8.55
C ILE A 100 -8.29 -5.60 -9.62
N GLY A 101 -8.42 -6.86 -9.21
CA GLY A 101 -8.53 -8.00 -10.12
C GLY A 101 -9.76 -7.96 -11.02
N PRO A 102 -10.98 -7.74 -10.49
CA PRO A 102 -12.19 -7.69 -11.30
C PRO A 102 -12.13 -6.67 -12.45
N VAL A 103 -11.46 -5.53 -12.25
CA VAL A 103 -11.28 -4.49 -13.29
C VAL A 103 -10.43 -4.99 -14.47
N VAL A 104 -9.56 -5.97 -14.24
CA VAL A 104 -8.71 -6.60 -15.27
C VAL A 104 -9.08 -8.05 -15.55
N GLY A 105 -10.27 -8.49 -15.13
CA GLY A 105 -10.79 -9.84 -15.40
C GLY A 105 -10.13 -10.98 -14.61
N ILE A 106 -9.45 -10.69 -13.50
CA ILE A 106 -8.80 -11.70 -12.63
C ILE A 106 -9.55 -11.80 -11.31
N LYS A 107 -9.96 -13.00 -10.89
CA LYS A 107 -10.62 -13.18 -9.60
C LYS A 107 -9.60 -13.55 -8.52
N PRO A 108 -9.75 -13.07 -7.27
CA PRO A 108 -8.89 -13.50 -6.16
C PRO A 108 -8.85 -15.02 -5.98
N THR A 109 -9.98 -15.70 -6.20
CA THR A 109 -10.12 -17.16 -6.10
C THR A 109 -9.28 -17.93 -7.11
N ASP A 110 -9.01 -17.36 -8.29
CA ASP A 110 -8.15 -17.97 -9.31
C ASP A 110 -6.71 -18.15 -8.79
N HIS A 111 -6.35 -17.37 -7.77
CA HIS A 111 -5.06 -17.38 -7.10
C HIS A 111 -5.10 -17.96 -5.68
N ARG A 112 -6.16 -18.69 -5.32
CA ARG A 112 -6.35 -19.32 -3.99
C ARG A 112 -6.43 -18.32 -2.83
N LEU A 113 -6.84 -17.08 -3.12
CA LEU A 113 -7.26 -16.16 -2.07
C LEU A 113 -8.70 -16.47 -1.63
N PRO A 114 -9.08 -16.08 -0.40
CA PRO A 114 -10.46 -16.17 0.05
C PRO A 114 -11.41 -15.41 -0.89
N GLU A 115 -12.67 -15.83 -0.95
CA GLU A 115 -13.67 -15.17 -1.78
C GLU A 115 -13.95 -13.72 -1.33
N LYS A 116 -13.81 -13.44 -0.03
CA LYS A 116 -14.04 -12.12 0.58
C LYS A 116 -12.76 -11.56 1.18
N HIS A 117 -12.58 -10.25 1.07
CA HIS A 117 -11.43 -9.51 1.60
C HIS A 117 -11.20 -9.72 3.11
N THR A 118 -12.26 -9.93 3.89
CA THR A 118 -12.16 -10.18 5.34
C THR A 118 -11.35 -11.44 5.67
N GLY A 119 -11.38 -12.46 4.80
CA GLY A 119 -10.56 -13.66 4.97
C GLY A 119 -9.07 -13.40 4.76
N LEU A 120 -8.73 -12.49 3.83
CA LEU A 120 -7.34 -12.10 3.61
C LEU A 120 -6.76 -11.37 4.84
N HIS A 121 -7.56 -10.54 5.49
CA HIS A 121 -7.16 -9.83 6.70
C HIS A 121 -6.88 -10.80 7.87
N GLN A 122 -7.78 -11.77 8.09
CA GLN A 122 -7.67 -12.75 9.18
C GLN A 122 -6.47 -13.71 9.02
N GLU A 123 -6.11 -14.05 7.78
CA GLU A 123 -5.12 -15.07 7.46
C GLU A 123 -3.97 -14.52 6.58
N ALA A 124 -3.57 -13.27 6.80
CA ALA A 124 -2.59 -12.54 5.97
C ALA A 124 -1.31 -13.36 5.69
N LYS A 125 -0.69 -13.93 6.73
CA LYS A 125 0.54 -14.72 6.59
C LYS A 125 0.36 -15.98 5.75
N LYS A 126 -0.78 -16.66 5.89
CA LYS A 126 -1.10 -17.88 5.12
C LYS A 126 -1.28 -17.56 3.63
N HIS A 127 -1.90 -16.42 3.33
CA HIS A 127 -2.20 -16.03 1.95
C HIS A 127 -1.11 -15.17 1.29
N ARG A 128 -0.04 -14.79 1.98
CA ARG A 128 1.01 -13.89 1.47
C ARG A 128 1.51 -14.23 0.06
N GLN A 129 1.87 -15.49 -0.19
CA GLN A 129 2.38 -15.90 -1.52
C GLN A 129 1.29 -15.88 -2.60
N HIS A 130 0.07 -16.26 -2.22
CA HIS A 130 -1.10 -16.20 -3.09
C HIS A 130 -1.46 -14.75 -3.46
N LEU A 131 -1.35 -13.83 -2.49
CA LEU A 131 -1.57 -12.41 -2.70
C LEU A 131 -0.51 -11.82 -3.64
N ILE A 132 0.77 -12.15 -3.45
CA ILE A 132 1.84 -11.72 -4.36
C ILE A 132 1.55 -12.20 -5.79
N ALA A 133 1.20 -13.48 -5.97
CA ALA A 133 0.91 -14.04 -7.29
C ALA A 133 -0.31 -13.39 -7.96
N TYR A 134 -1.38 -13.15 -7.19
CA TYR A 134 -2.58 -12.44 -7.66
C TYR A 134 -2.25 -11.03 -8.15
N LEU A 135 -1.49 -10.26 -7.37
CA LEU A 135 -1.14 -8.89 -7.71
C LEU A 135 -0.18 -8.81 -8.90
N GLN A 136 0.76 -9.74 -9.01
CA GLN A 136 1.62 -9.86 -10.19
C GLN A 136 0.82 -10.17 -11.46
N ALA A 137 -0.18 -11.05 -11.37
CA ALA A 137 -1.08 -11.33 -12.49
C ALA A 137 -1.91 -10.10 -12.88
N CYS A 138 -2.46 -9.37 -11.90
CA CYS A 138 -3.19 -8.12 -12.12
C CYS A 138 -2.32 -7.05 -12.78
N ARG A 139 -1.06 -6.94 -12.36
CA ARG A 139 -0.09 -6.03 -12.95
C ARG A 139 0.21 -6.40 -14.40
N LYS A 140 0.44 -7.68 -14.70
CA LYS A 140 0.65 -8.18 -16.07
C LYS A 140 -0.57 -7.94 -16.97
N ALA A 141 -1.78 -7.97 -16.41
CA ALA A 141 -3.02 -7.68 -17.11
C ALA A 141 -3.30 -6.17 -17.28
N GLY A 142 -2.38 -5.28 -16.87
CA GLY A 142 -2.50 -3.84 -17.11
C GLY A 142 -3.31 -3.08 -16.05
N SER A 143 -3.32 -3.55 -14.80
CA SER A 143 -4.00 -2.84 -13.70
C SER A 143 -3.49 -1.40 -13.52
N LEU A 144 -4.37 -0.42 -13.77
CA LEU A 144 -4.08 1.01 -13.56
C LEU A 144 -3.83 1.33 -12.08
N HIS A 145 -4.46 0.61 -11.15
CA HIS A 145 -4.25 0.77 -9.71
C HIS A 145 -2.78 0.51 -9.34
N LEU A 146 -2.25 -0.63 -9.81
CA LEU A 146 -0.88 -1.05 -9.52
C LEU A 146 0.13 -0.22 -10.33
N ALA A 147 -0.21 0.15 -11.57
CA ALA A 147 0.64 1.01 -12.39
C ALA A 147 0.82 2.40 -11.75
N LYS A 148 -0.26 3.02 -11.29
CA LYS A 148 -0.20 4.34 -10.65
C LYS A 148 0.56 4.31 -9.32
N LEU A 149 0.34 3.26 -8.53
CA LEU A 149 1.09 3.07 -7.28
C LEU A 149 2.59 2.85 -7.55
N ALA A 150 2.94 2.06 -8.56
CA ALA A 150 4.33 1.84 -8.97
C ALA A 150 4.99 3.13 -9.50
N GLU A 151 4.27 3.92 -10.29
CA GLU A 151 4.72 5.23 -10.79
C GLU A 151 5.14 6.14 -9.63
N TRP A 152 4.25 6.34 -8.64
CA TRP A 152 4.56 7.18 -7.48
C TRP A 152 5.71 6.64 -6.64
N LEU A 153 5.84 5.31 -6.53
CA LEU A 153 6.91 4.64 -5.80
C LEU A 153 8.22 4.53 -6.60
N GLN A 154 8.25 5.02 -7.85
CA GLN A 154 9.38 4.95 -8.77
C GLN A 154 9.88 3.50 -8.97
N LEU A 155 8.93 2.57 -9.05
CA LEU A 155 9.20 1.17 -9.31
C LEU A 155 9.15 0.89 -10.82
N PRO A 156 9.91 -0.11 -11.31
CA PRO A 156 9.78 -0.58 -12.69
C PRO A 156 8.38 -1.14 -12.93
#